data_AF-A0A6G8QBR5-F1
#
_entry.id   AF-A0A6G8QBR5-F1
#
_cell.length_a   1.000
_cell.length_b   1.000
_cell.length_c   1.000
_cell.angle_alpha   90.00
_cell.angle_beta   90.00
_cell.angle_gamma   90.00
#
_symmetry.space_group_name_H-M   'P 1'
#
loop_
_entity.id
_entity.type
_entity.pdbx_description
1 polymer ?
#
loop_
_entity_poly.entity_id
_entity_poly.type
_entity_poly.pdbx_seq_one_letter_code
_entity_poly.pdbx_strand_id
1 'polypeptide(L)'
;MVCEERDDPAAPPTIGAAGTGETLPVFGFQEEALLYLGLSGGDGLRVRRLPAERLRTLLLGRWSGFDSVALDPLQELDAGPAPTSTTMSRSRFVRFLASYRDGAIGFRAAAAS
;
A
#
# COMPACT_ATOMS: atom_id res chain seq x y z
N MET A 1 -4.44 -4.94 2.48
CA MET A 1 -4.69 -4.16 3.70
C MET A 1 -4.18 -2.74 3.47
N VAL A 2 -4.73 -1.75 4.18
CA VAL A 2 -4.22 -0.36 4.18
C VAL A 2 -4.19 0.13 5.63
N CYS A 3 -3.31 1.06 5.95
CA CYS A 3 -3.38 1.82 7.20
C CYS A 3 -4.31 3.02 6.99
N GLU A 4 -4.98 3.52 8.02
CA GLU A 4 -5.86 4.69 8.00
C GLU A 4 -5.80 5.44 9.32
N GLU A 5 -5.98 6.76 9.30
CA GLU A 5 -6.13 7.52 10.55
C GLU A 5 -7.35 7.05 11.36
N ARG A 6 -7.18 7.04 12.68
CA ARG A 6 -8.16 6.56 13.64
C ARG A 6 -9.27 7.59 13.85
N ASP A 7 -8.91 8.87 13.81
CA ASP A 7 -9.80 10.01 14.07
C ASP A 7 -10.32 10.65 12.76
N ASP A 8 -9.63 10.46 11.63
CA ASP A 8 -10.18 10.66 10.28
C ASP A 8 -10.00 9.38 9.43
N PRO A 9 -10.94 8.42 9.48
CA PRO A 9 -10.86 7.17 8.71
C PRO A 9 -10.92 7.36 7.19
N ALA A 10 -10.93 8.61 6.74
CA ALA A 10 -11.06 9.02 5.37
C ALA A 10 -9.75 9.61 4.80
N ALA A 11 -8.74 9.88 5.63
CA ALA A 11 -7.37 10.22 5.21
C ALA A 11 -6.43 9.01 5.47
N PRO A 12 -5.95 8.31 4.43
CA PRO A 12 -4.98 7.26 4.65
C PRO A 12 -3.60 7.89 4.87
N PRO A 13 -2.76 7.30 5.75
CA PRO A 13 -1.41 7.75 5.98
C PRO A 13 -0.61 7.64 4.68
N THR A 14 0.24 8.63 4.46
CA THR A 14 1.09 8.71 3.29
C THR A 14 2.51 8.30 3.67
N ILE A 15 3.17 7.49 2.86
CA ILE A 15 4.63 7.33 2.92
C ILE A 15 5.24 8.44 2.08
N GLY A 16 6.07 9.27 2.71
CA GLY A 16 6.81 10.34 2.06
C GLY A 16 7.34 11.34 3.07
N ALA A 17 8.62 11.72 2.95
CA ALA A 17 9.11 12.91 3.63
C ALA A 17 8.33 14.13 3.12
N ALA A 18 8.18 15.17 3.95
CA ALA A 18 7.49 16.39 3.55
C ALA A 18 8.00 16.87 2.17
N GLY A 19 7.12 16.83 1.16
CA GLY A 19 7.41 17.28 -0.20
C GLY A 19 7.73 16.19 -1.25
N THR A 20 7.72 14.89 -0.93
CA THR A 20 8.02 13.82 -1.93
C THR A 20 6.81 13.17 -2.60
N GLY A 21 5.62 13.76 -2.47
CA GLY A 21 4.38 13.23 -3.03
C GLY A 21 3.73 12.16 -2.15
N GLU A 22 2.40 12.09 -2.19
CA GLU A 22 1.60 11.20 -1.36
C GLU A 22 1.65 9.76 -1.94
N THR A 23 2.38 8.85 -1.27
CA THR A 23 2.38 7.42 -1.60
C THR A 23 1.51 6.65 -0.61
N LEU A 24 0.56 5.84 -1.10
CA LEU A 24 -0.31 5.03 -0.23
C LEU A 24 0.34 3.67 0.09
N PRO A 25 0.55 3.30 1.37
CA PRO A 25 0.99 1.96 1.72
C PRO A 25 -0.14 0.94 1.55
N VAL A 26 0.16 -0.13 0.81
CA VAL A 26 -0.74 -1.28 0.62
C VAL A 26 0.01 -2.54 1.01
N PHE A 27 -0.61 -3.33 1.88
CA PHE A 27 -0.02 -4.57 2.38
C PHE A 27 -0.78 -5.80 1.89
N GLY A 28 -0.06 -6.86 1.53
CA GLY A 28 -0.61 -8.17 1.26
C GLY A 28 -1.21 -8.80 2.51
N PHE A 29 -0.50 -8.68 3.64
CA PHE A 29 -0.86 -9.34 4.90
C PHE A 29 -1.13 -8.34 6.04
N GLN A 30 -1.90 -8.78 7.05
CA GLN A 30 -2.25 -7.93 8.19
C GLN A 30 -1.07 -7.75 9.14
N GLU A 31 -0.29 -8.82 9.32
CA GLU A 31 0.91 -8.89 10.14
C GLU A 31 1.93 -7.85 9.67
N GLU A 32 2.06 -7.70 8.35
CA GLU A 32 2.96 -6.72 7.76
C GLU A 32 2.52 -5.29 8.00
N ALA A 33 1.22 -5.03 7.87
CA ALA A 33 0.65 -3.72 8.16
C ALA A 33 0.80 -3.35 9.65
N LEU A 34 0.60 -4.31 10.56
CA LEU A 34 0.77 -4.09 12.00
C LEU A 34 2.24 -3.86 12.36
N LEU A 35 3.16 -4.63 11.77
CA LEU A 35 4.59 -4.41 11.95
C LEU A 35 4.98 -3.02 11.46
N TYR A 36 4.55 -2.61 10.26
CA TYR A 36 4.81 -1.27 9.74
C TYR A 36 4.32 -0.17 10.69
N LEU A 37 3.10 -0.29 11.24
CA LEU A 37 2.58 0.68 12.22
C LEU A 37 3.41 0.75 13.50
N GLY A 38 3.82 -0.41 14.03
CA GLY A 38 4.65 -0.47 15.23
C GLY A 38 6.02 0.19 15.06
N LEU A 39 6.57 0.17 13.85
CA LEU A 39 7.90 0.72 13.54
C LEU A 39 7.87 2.20 13.13
N SER A 40 6.79 2.64 12.49
CA SER A 40 6.61 4.02 12.05
C SER A 40 6.14 4.95 13.17
N GLY A 41 5.94 4.44 14.39
CA GLY A 41 5.38 5.22 15.49
C GLY A 41 3.95 5.67 15.20
N GLY A 42 3.16 4.81 14.55
CA GLY A 42 1.82 5.10 14.00
C GLY A 42 0.72 5.33 15.03
N ASP A 43 1.00 6.12 16.07
CA ASP A 43 0.00 6.59 17.03
C ASP A 43 -1.12 7.31 16.28
N GLY A 44 -2.35 6.81 16.42
CA GLY A 44 -3.51 7.34 15.71
C GLY A 44 -3.76 6.72 14.33
N LEU A 45 -3.05 5.66 13.93
CA LEU A 45 -3.38 4.88 12.74
C LEU A 45 -3.99 3.51 13.10
N ARG A 46 -4.79 2.93 12.21
CA ARG A 46 -5.30 1.56 12.31
C ARG A 46 -5.17 0.80 11.00
N VAL A 47 -4.97 -0.51 11.09
CA VAL A 47 -4.99 -1.40 9.91
C VAL A 47 -6.44 -1.70 9.54
N ARG A 48 -6.78 -1.54 8.25
CA ARG A 48 -8.08 -1.92 7.68
C ARG A 48 -7.91 -2.90 6.52
N ARG A 49 -8.69 -3.99 6.57
CA ARG A 49 -8.88 -4.86 5.41
C ARG A 49 -9.88 -4.24 4.46
N LEU A 50 -9.50 -4.12 3.19
CA LEU A 50 -10.38 -3.65 2.12
C LEU A 50 -10.49 -4.72 1.03
N PRO A 51 -11.71 -4.99 0.52
CA PRO A 51 -11.86 -5.71 -0.73
C PRO A 51 -11.17 -4.97 -1.89
N ALA A 52 -10.62 -5.71 -2.86
CA ALA A 52 -9.95 -5.13 -4.03
C ALA A 52 -10.83 -4.11 -4.78
N GLU A 53 -12.12 -4.40 -4.94
CA GLU A 53 -13.14 -3.49 -5.51
C GLU A 53 -13.26 -2.17 -4.74
N ARG A 54 -13.29 -2.24 -3.41
CA ARG A 54 -13.43 -1.06 -2.56
C ARG A 54 -12.15 -0.22 -2.59
N LEU A 55 -10.99 -0.88 -2.54
CA LEU A 55 -9.69 -0.21 -2.69
C LEU A 55 -9.58 0.49 -4.05
N ARG A 56 -9.98 -0.19 -5.14
CA ARG A 56 -10.03 0.39 -6.48
C ARG A 56 -10.96 1.61 -6.54
N THR A 57 -12.14 1.52 -5.94
CA THR A 57 -13.11 2.63 -5.89
C THR A 57 -12.53 3.85 -5.15
N LEU A 58 -11.85 3.62 -4.03
CA LEU A 58 -11.18 4.68 -3.27
C LEU A 58 -10.07 5.34 -4.10
N LEU A 59 -9.18 4.55 -4.73
CA LEU A 59 -8.10 5.04 -5.58
C LEU A 59 -8.58 5.79 -6.84
N LEU A 60 -9.76 5.46 -7.37
CA LEU A 60 -10.36 6.19 -8.49
C LEU A 60 -11.05 7.49 -8.05
N GLY A 61 -11.55 7.54 -6.81
CA GLY A 61 -12.27 8.68 -6.28
C GLY A 61 -11.47 9.41 -5.20
N ARG A 62 -11.80 9.12 -3.94
CA ARG A 62 -11.31 9.86 -2.76
C ARG A 62 -9.78 9.91 -2.63
N TRP A 63 -9.09 8.88 -3.08
CA TRP A 63 -7.63 8.76 -3.04
C TRP A 63 -6.99 8.98 -4.42
N SER A 64 -7.64 9.76 -5.28
CA SER A 64 -7.11 10.12 -6.59
C SER A 64 -5.92 11.07 -6.53
N GLY A 65 -5.72 11.77 -5.41
CA GLY A 65 -4.57 12.64 -5.13
C GLY A 65 -3.25 11.90 -4.91
N PHE A 66 -3.30 10.60 -4.62
CA PHE A 66 -2.09 9.77 -4.52
C PHE A 66 -1.52 9.50 -5.91
N ASP A 67 -0.24 9.75 -6.10
CA ASP A 67 0.46 9.47 -7.36
C ASP A 67 0.83 7.99 -7.47
N SER A 68 1.10 7.35 -6.33
CA SER A 68 1.65 6.00 -6.26
C SER A 68 1.15 5.23 -5.04
N VAL A 69 1.35 3.91 -5.10
CA VAL A 69 1.21 2.99 -3.98
C VAL A 69 2.55 2.33 -3.69
N ALA A 70 2.86 2.15 -2.41
CA ALA A 70 4.00 1.36 -1.96
C ALA A 70 3.47 -0.02 -1.56
N LEU A 71 3.94 -1.06 -2.24
CA LEU A 71 3.57 -2.44 -1.93
C LEU A 71 4.52 -2.99 -0.87
N ASP A 72 3.95 -3.52 0.21
CA ASP A 72 4.64 -4.16 1.34
C ASP A 72 5.90 -3.39 1.80
N PRO A 73 5.77 -2.11 2.22
CA PRO A 73 6.89 -1.22 2.53
C PRO A 73 7.60 -1.53 3.85
N LEU A 74 7.88 -2.80 4.14
CA LEU A 74 8.54 -3.26 5.38
C LEU A 74 10.07 -3.26 5.33
N GLN A 75 10.64 -2.61 4.35
CA GLN A 75 12.04 -2.76 4.02
C GLN A 75 12.83 -1.63 4.67
N GLU A 76 13.35 -1.87 5.89
CA GLU A 76 14.59 -1.24 6.39
C GLU A 76 15.06 -1.64 7.81
N LEU A 77 14.53 -2.72 8.43
CA LEU A 77 14.98 -3.03 9.80
C LEU A 77 16.19 -3.95 9.98
N ASP A 78 16.68 -4.71 8.98
CA ASP A 78 17.83 -5.61 9.29
C ASP A 78 18.67 -6.18 8.11
N ALA A 79 18.68 -5.62 6.89
CA ALA A 79 19.44 -6.28 5.81
C ALA A 79 20.00 -5.35 4.72
N GLY A 80 21.24 -4.90 4.89
CA GLY A 80 22.13 -4.53 3.77
C GLY A 80 21.61 -3.51 2.75
N PRO A 81 22.30 -3.31 1.62
CA PRO A 81 21.89 -2.35 0.61
C PRO A 81 20.70 -2.90 -0.18
N ALA A 82 19.52 -2.42 0.21
CA ALA A 82 18.19 -2.63 -0.37
C ALA A 82 17.55 -4.00 -0.08
N PRO A 83 16.29 -3.92 0.34
CA PRO A 83 15.29 -4.15 -0.67
C PRO A 83 14.55 -2.83 -0.96
N THR A 84 14.08 -2.67 -2.20
CA THR A 84 13.29 -1.51 -2.61
C THR A 84 11.81 -1.80 -2.41
N SER A 85 11.10 -1.00 -1.59
CA SER A 85 9.64 -1.01 -1.62
C SER A 85 9.21 -0.84 -3.07
N THR A 86 8.44 -1.80 -3.59
CA THR A 86 7.99 -1.71 -4.98
C THR A 86 6.92 -0.65 -5.05
N THR A 87 7.33 0.55 -5.42
CA THR A 87 6.42 1.65 -5.70
C THR A 87 5.81 1.44 -7.08
N MET A 88 4.49 1.53 -7.17
CA MET A 88 3.73 1.41 -8.41
C MET A 88 2.86 2.64 -8.58
N SER A 89 2.76 3.19 -9.79
CA SER A 89 1.84 4.30 -10.04
C SER A 89 0.40 3.89 -9.72
N ARG A 90 -0.38 4.81 -9.15
CA ARG A 90 -1.80 4.57 -8.81
C ARG A 90 -2.58 4.02 -10.00
N SER A 91 -2.38 4.62 -11.18
CA SER A 91 -3.05 4.22 -12.42
C SER A 91 -2.73 2.78 -12.83
N ARG A 92 -1.48 2.32 -12.64
CA ARG A 92 -1.08 0.93 -12.92
C ARG A 92 -1.68 -0.02 -11.88
N PHE A 93 -1.67 0.37 -10.61
CA PHE A 93 -2.24 -0.45 -9.55
C PHE A 93 -3.76 -0.61 -9.67
N VAL A 94 -4.49 0.44 -10.05
CA VAL A 94 -5.93 0.36 -10.34
C VAL A 94 -6.24 -0.61 -11.48
N ARG A 95 -5.41 -0.65 -12.54
CA ARG A 95 -5.55 -1.64 -13.63
C ARG A 95 -5.28 -3.06 -13.16
N PHE A 96 -4.27 -3.25 -12.30
CA PHE A 96 -3.99 -4.54 -11.67
C PHE A 96 -5.16 -5.04 -10.80
N LEU A 97 -5.78 -4.16 -10.00
CA LEU A 97 -6.95 -4.52 -9.20
C LEU A 97 -8.16 -4.87 -10.09
N ALA A 98 -8.28 -4.26 -11.27
CA ALA A 98 -9.32 -4.60 -12.22
C ALA A 98 -9.10 -6.00 -12.84
N SER A 99 -7.87 -6.36 -13.21
CA SER A 99 -7.58 -7.70 -13.77
C SER A 99 -7.81 -8.84 -12.77
N TYR A 100 -7.68 -8.56 -11.46
CA TYR A 100 -7.94 -9.55 -10.40
C TYR A 100 -9.40 -10.03 -10.34
N ARG A 101 -10.35 -9.25 -10.87
CA ARG A 101 -11.77 -9.64 -10.97
C ARG A 101 -12.10 -10.55 -12.14
N ASP A 102 -11.30 -10.47 -13.19
CA ASP A 102 -11.50 -11.25 -14.41
C ASP A 102 -10.80 -12.62 -14.35
N GLY A 103 -10.34 -13.04 -13.15
CA GLY A 103 -9.71 -14.34 -12.92
C GLY A 103 -8.35 -14.51 -13.59
N ALA A 104 -7.78 -13.43 -14.16
CA ALA A 104 -6.47 -13.47 -14.80
C ALA A 104 -5.44 -12.78 -13.91
N ILE A 105 -4.32 -13.47 -13.71
CA ILE A 105 -3.10 -13.02 -13.02
C ILE A 105 -3.08 -13.36 -11.52
N GLY A 106 -2.76 -14.62 -11.24
CA GLY A 106 -2.09 -14.99 -10.00
C GLY A 106 -0.69 -14.37 -9.96
N PHE A 107 -0.31 -13.85 -8.81
CA PHE A 107 1.05 -13.42 -8.50
C PHE A 107 1.96 -14.65 -8.51
N ARG A 108 2.52 -14.99 -9.68
CA ARG A 108 3.72 -15.83 -9.72
C ARG A 108 4.91 -14.90 -9.56
N ALA A 109 5.51 -14.93 -8.38
CA ALA A 109 6.90 -14.57 -8.22
C ALA A 109 7.70 -15.43 -9.21
N ALA A 110 8.16 -14.81 -10.29
CA ALA A 110 9.19 -15.40 -11.12
C ALA A 110 10.49 -15.26 -10.34
N ALA A 111 10.89 -16.34 -9.66
CA ALA A 111 12.28 -16.53 -9.30
C ALA A 111 13.08 -16.61 -10.61
N ALA A 112 13.95 -15.63 -10.83
CA ALA A 112 14.95 -15.70 -11.87
C ALA A 112 16.04 -16.69 -11.45
N SER A 113 16.33 -17.58 -12.40
CA SER A 113 17.42 -18.55 -12.60
C SER A 113 18.50 -18.71 -11.53
#